data_AF-A0A0D7LGD8-F1
#
_entry.id   AF-A0A0D7LGD8-F1
#
_cell.length_a   1.000
_cell.length_b   1.000
_cell.length_c   1.000
_cell.angle_alpha   90.00
_cell.angle_beta   90.00
_cell.angle_gamma   90.00
#
_symmetry.space_group_name_H-M   'P 1'
#
loop_
_entity.id
_entity.type
_entity.pdbx_description
1 polymer ?
#
loop_
_entity_poly.entity_id
_entity_poly.type
_entity_poly.pdbx_seq_one_letter_code
_entity_poly.pdbx_strand_id
1 'polypeptide(L)'
;MENRLNLLCEAGVIDKDICSGMLQVVRRLDEEWRLPIHSEQGTMAMTHMASALMRSRQGEVIEALDGELLEELAQSHLWPTILLVHQALMKEFTVALHANEEGYMLANLYGLWMAANEGV
;
A
#
# COMPACT_ATOMS: atom_id res chain seq x y z
N MET A 1 -9.31 -10.82 1.16
CA MET A 1 -7.97 -10.28 0.82
C MET A 1 -6.89 -11.32 1.01
N GLU A 2 -6.81 -11.95 2.19
CA GLU A 2 -5.80 -12.97 2.53
C GLU A 2 -5.73 -14.14 1.53
N ASN A 3 -6.88 -14.72 1.16
CA ASN A 3 -6.93 -15.79 0.16
C ASN A 3 -6.32 -15.36 -1.19
N ARG A 4 -6.48 -14.09 -1.59
CA ARG A 4 -5.91 -13.57 -2.84
C ARG A 4 -4.39 -13.47 -2.73
N LEU A 5 -3.86 -12.99 -1.60
CA LEU A 5 -2.42 -12.91 -1.38
C LEU A 5 -1.78 -14.31 -1.37
N ASN A 6 -2.42 -15.28 -0.70
CA ASN A 6 -1.96 -16.67 -0.70
C ASN A 6 -1.92 -17.25 -2.11
N LEU A 7 -2.97 -17.05 -2.92
CA LEU A 7 -2.99 -17.51 -4.31
C LEU A 7 -1.88 -16.87 -5.16
N LEU A 8 -1.62 -15.57 -5.00
CA LEU A 8 -0.52 -14.89 -5.70
C LEU A 8 0.84 -15.45 -5.27
N CYS A 9 1.00 -15.79 -3.99
CA CYS A 9 2.21 -16.38 -3.47
C CYS A 9 2.43 -17.81 -3.97
N GLU A 10 1.39 -18.63 -3.97
CA GLU A 10 1.40 -20.00 -4.48
C GLU A 10 1.69 -20.04 -5.99
N ALA A 11 1.17 -19.06 -6.74
CA ALA A 11 1.44 -18.88 -8.16
C ALA A 11 2.85 -18.31 -8.47
N GLY A 12 3.63 -17.95 -7.45
CA GLY A 12 4.96 -17.37 -7.63
C GLY A 12 4.96 -15.93 -8.14
N VAL A 13 3.82 -15.23 -8.08
CA VAL A 13 3.70 -13.81 -8.46
C VAL A 13 4.31 -12.91 -7.39
N ILE A 14 4.16 -13.27 -6.12
CA ILE A 14 4.79 -12.59 -4.99
C ILE A 14 5.61 -13.59 -4.15
N ASP A 15 6.76 -13.16 -3.64
CA ASP A 15 7.56 -14.03 -2.77
C ASP A 15 6.92 -14.19 -1.38
N LYS A 16 7.28 -15.28 -0.69
CA LYS A 16 6.70 -15.68 0.60
C LYS A 16 6.84 -14.62 1.69
N ASP A 17 7.96 -13.90 1.73
CA ASP A 17 8.20 -12.85 2.73
C ASP A 17 7.35 -11.60 2.46
N ILE A 18 7.15 -11.23 1.18
CA ILE A 18 6.20 -10.17 0.80
C ILE A 18 4.79 -10.60 1.10
N CYS A 19 4.40 -11.83 0.79
CA CYS A 19 3.08 -12.33 1.15
C CYS A 19 2.84 -12.23 2.65
N SER A 20 3.82 -12.66 3.46
CA SER A 20 3.73 -12.60 4.93
C SER A 20 3.61 -11.16 5.44
N GLY A 21 4.43 -10.24 4.93
CA GLY A 21 4.34 -8.82 5.26
C GLY A 21 3.01 -8.20 4.83
N MET A 22 2.51 -8.55 3.65
CA MET A 22 1.20 -8.09 3.16
C MET A 22 0.04 -8.60 4.00
N LEU A 23 0.11 -9.82 4.54
CA LEU A 23 -0.89 -10.31 5.49
C LEU A 23 -0.87 -9.48 6.79
N GLN A 24 0.31 -9.07 7.28
CA GLN A 24 0.39 -8.13 8.40
C GLN A 24 -0.18 -6.76 8.04
N VAL A 25 0.14 -6.22 6.85
CA VAL A 25 -0.44 -4.95 6.38
C VAL A 25 -1.96 -5.01 6.39
N VAL A 26 -2.55 -6.05 5.81
CA VAL A 26 -4.01 -6.26 5.77
C VAL A 26 -4.57 -6.26 7.18
N ARG A 27 -3.99 -7.06 8.08
CA ARG A 27 -4.43 -7.15 9.47
C ARG A 27 -4.36 -5.81 10.19
N ARG A 28 -3.25 -5.07 10.06
CA ARG A 28 -3.06 -3.80 10.77
C ARG A 28 -4.00 -2.72 10.24
N LEU A 29 -4.15 -2.61 8.91
CA LEU A 29 -5.09 -1.67 8.30
C LEU A 29 -6.55 -1.94 8.71
N ASP A 30 -6.94 -3.20 8.88
CA ASP A 30 -8.29 -3.59 9.33
C ASP A 30 -8.47 -3.41 10.84
N GLU A 31 -7.55 -3.92 11.66
CA GLU A 31 -7.73 -3.99 13.10
C GLU A 31 -7.25 -2.72 13.83
N GLU A 32 -6.09 -2.17 13.47
CA GLU A 32 -5.49 -1.00 14.14
C GLU A 32 -6.11 0.31 13.66
N TRP A 33 -6.28 0.46 12.35
CA TRP A 33 -6.78 1.70 11.74
C TRP A 33 -8.23 1.64 11.26
N ARG A 34 -8.87 0.46 11.28
CA ARG A 34 -10.28 0.27 10.91
C ARG A 34 -10.64 0.80 9.53
N LEU A 35 -9.74 0.61 8.57
CA LEU A 35 -9.93 1.05 7.19
C LEU A 35 -10.71 0.01 6.37
N PRO A 36 -11.44 0.43 5.33
CA PRO A 36 -12.26 -0.45 4.51
C PRO A 36 -11.43 -1.26 3.51
N ILE A 37 -10.51 -2.10 3.98
CA ILE A 37 -9.59 -2.91 3.16
C ILE A 37 -10.29 -3.92 2.25
N HIS A 38 -11.55 -4.24 2.53
CA HIS A 38 -12.39 -5.15 1.75
C HIS A 38 -13.20 -4.45 0.65
N SER A 39 -13.07 -3.13 0.51
CA SER A 39 -13.64 -2.36 -0.59
C SER A 39 -12.87 -2.55 -1.90
N GLU A 40 -13.41 -2.01 -3.00
CA GLU A 40 -12.69 -1.91 -4.27
C GLU A 40 -11.39 -1.10 -4.12
N GLN A 41 -11.46 0.01 -3.38
CA GLN A 41 -10.30 0.85 -3.09
C GLN A 41 -9.25 0.12 -2.25
N GLY A 42 -9.68 -0.66 -1.25
CA GLY A 42 -8.79 -1.53 -0.48
C GLY A 42 -8.13 -2.60 -1.35
N THR A 43 -8.88 -3.19 -2.27
CA THR A 43 -8.34 -4.16 -3.24
C THR A 43 -7.30 -3.55 -4.16
N MET A 44 -7.53 -2.33 -4.65
CA MET A 44 -6.58 -1.58 -5.46
C MET A 44 -5.31 -1.28 -4.67
N ALA A 45 -5.43 -0.72 -3.47
CA ALA A 45 -4.30 -0.36 -2.62
C ALA A 45 -3.43 -1.58 -2.25
N MET A 46 -4.04 -2.70 -1.86
CA MET A 46 -3.30 -3.91 -1.50
C MET A 46 -2.62 -4.55 -2.71
N THR A 47 -3.28 -4.55 -3.87
CA THR A 47 -2.68 -5.05 -5.11
C THR A 47 -1.50 -4.18 -5.53
N HIS A 48 -1.64 -2.86 -5.45
CA HIS A 48 -0.56 -1.94 -5.77
C HIS A 48 0.64 -2.14 -4.85
N MET A 49 0.41 -2.21 -3.53
CA MET A 49 1.51 -2.39 -2.56
C MET A 49 2.31 -3.67 -2.80
N ALA A 50 1.61 -4.80 -3.01
CA ALA A 50 2.28 -6.07 -3.31
C ALA A 50 3.11 -6.00 -4.59
N SER A 51 2.57 -5.40 -5.66
CA SER A 51 3.28 -5.23 -6.94
C SER A 51 4.48 -4.30 -6.82
N ALA A 52 4.34 -3.16 -6.12
CA ALA A 52 5.42 -2.19 -5.93
C ALA A 52 6.61 -2.78 -5.17
N LEU A 53 6.33 -3.60 -4.14
CA LEU A 53 7.37 -4.29 -3.38
C LEU A 53 8.08 -5.37 -4.22
N MET A 54 7.34 -6.11 -5.05
CA MET A 54 7.95 -7.07 -5.97
C MET A 54 8.81 -6.40 -7.03
N ARG A 55 8.33 -5.33 -7.66
CA ARG A 55 9.14 -4.53 -8.61
C ARG A 55 10.41 -3.99 -7.94
N SER A 56 10.28 -3.44 -6.74
CA SER A 56 11.42 -2.94 -5.96
C SER A 56 12.44 -4.04 -5.67
N ARG A 57 11.99 -5.27 -5.33
CA ARG A 57 12.90 -6.41 -5.16
C ARG A 57 13.58 -6.80 -6.47
N GLN A 58 12.84 -6.81 -7.56
CA GLN A 58 13.32 -7.23 -8.88
C GLN A 58 14.23 -6.18 -9.54
N GLY A 59 14.35 -4.99 -8.95
CA GLY A 59 15.09 -3.87 -9.52
C GLY A 59 14.36 -3.24 -10.72
N GLU A 60 13.06 -3.48 -10.85
CA GLU A 60 12.23 -2.84 -11.86
C GLU A 60 11.93 -1.40 -11.44
N VAL A 61 12.21 -0.45 -12.34
CA VAL A 61 12.01 0.98 -12.11
C VAL A 61 10.89 1.48 -13.00
N ILE A 62 9.88 2.10 -12.39
CA ILE A 62 8.81 2.82 -13.08
C ILE A 62 9.04 4.34 -13.01
N GLU A 63 8.33 5.10 -13.83
CA GLU A 63 8.27 6.56 -13.67
C GLU A 63 7.61 6.92 -12.34
N ALA A 64 8.12 7.96 -11.67
CA ALA A 64 7.54 8.43 -10.42
C ALA A 64 6.13 9.02 -10.64
N LEU A 65 5.34 9.05 -9.57
CA LEU A 65 4.09 9.81 -9.57
C LEU A 65 4.38 11.28 -9.88
N ASP A 66 3.48 11.91 -10.64
CA ASP A 66 3.55 13.34 -10.91
C ASP A 66 3.68 14.15 -9.62
N GLY A 67 4.64 15.08 -9.61
CA GLY A 67 4.98 15.87 -8.43
C GLY A 67 3.86 16.83 -8.01
N GLU A 68 3.15 17.43 -8.96
CA GLU A 68 2.03 18.35 -8.68
C GLU A 68 0.87 17.57 -8.03
N LEU A 69 0.60 16.36 -8.51
CA LEU A 69 -0.40 15.48 -7.90
C LEU A 69 -0.01 15.10 -6.46
N LEU A 70 1.25 14.75 -6.21
CA LEU A 70 1.71 14.43 -4.85
C LEU A 70 1.62 15.64 -3.92
N GLU A 71 1.97 16.83 -4.40
CA GLU A 71 1.85 18.09 -3.67
C GLU A 71 0.39 18.42 -3.34
N GLU A 72 -0.55 18.14 -4.24
CA GLU A 72 -1.99 18.30 -3.99
C GLU A 72 -2.46 17.39 -2.85
N LEU A 73 -2.10 16.10 -2.89
CA LEU A 73 -2.44 15.13 -1.83
C LEU A 73 -1.86 15.56 -0.47
N ALA A 74 -0.66 16.13 -0.48
CA ALA A 74 0.04 16.59 0.71
C ALA A 74 -0.63 17.76 1.44
N GLN A 75 -1.58 18.46 0.80
CA GLN A 75 -2.35 19.54 1.42
C GLN A 75 -3.49 19.03 2.31
N SER A 76 -3.83 17.75 2.24
CA SER A 76 -4.90 17.17 3.05
C SER A 76 -4.55 17.12 4.54
N HIS A 77 -5.54 17.36 5.40
CA HIS A 77 -5.38 17.19 6.84
C HIS A 77 -5.06 15.74 7.25
N LEU A 78 -5.29 14.77 6.36
CA LEU A 78 -5.00 13.35 6.57
C LEU A 78 -3.53 13.02 6.30
N TRP A 79 -2.80 13.89 5.60
CA TRP A 79 -1.44 13.61 5.12
C TRP A 79 -0.45 13.16 6.22
N PRO A 80 -0.39 13.81 7.39
CA PRO A 80 0.50 13.36 8.47
C PRO A 80 0.18 11.93 8.96
N THR A 81 -1.11 11.57 8.97
CA THR A 81 -1.55 10.22 9.35
C THR A 81 -1.12 9.20 8.29
N ILE A 82 -1.30 9.54 7.01
CA ILE A 82 -0.92 8.66 5.90
C ILE A 82 0.58 8.40 5.90
N LEU A 83 1.42 9.43 6.12
CA LEU A 83 2.87 9.27 6.24
C LEU A 83 3.24 8.36 7.41
N LEU A 84 2.61 8.54 8.57
CA LEU A 84 2.85 7.71 9.75
C LEU A 84 2.51 6.24 9.47
N VAL A 85 1.36 5.98 8.85
CA VAL A 85 0.96 4.61 8.55
C VAL A 85 1.85 4.02 7.46
N HIS A 86 2.17 4.75 6.39
CA HIS A 86 3.12 4.30 5.38
C HIS A 86 4.43 3.82 6.02
N GLN A 87 5.04 4.63 6.89
CA GLN A 87 6.27 4.27 7.60
C GLN A 87 6.08 3.05 8.52
N ALA A 88 4.91 2.91 9.16
CA ALA A 88 4.61 1.77 10.01
C ALA A 88 4.45 0.46 9.22
N LEU A 89 3.82 0.52 8.04
CA LEU A 89 3.61 -0.63 7.16
C LEU A 89 4.91 -1.07 6.49
N MET A 90 5.79 -0.14 6.11
CA MET A 90 7.08 -0.47 5.49
C MET A 90 8.00 -1.28 6.42
N LYS A 91 7.79 -1.24 7.74
CA LYS A 91 8.54 -2.05 8.71
C LYS A 91 8.22 -3.55 8.64
N GLU A 92 7.12 -3.93 8.00
CA GLU A 92 6.76 -5.35 7.80
C GLU A 92 7.60 -6.01 6.71
N PHE A 93 8.46 -5.25 6.01
CA PHE A 93 9.23 -5.70 4.86
C PHE A 93 10.73 -5.46 5.05
N THR A 94 11.53 -6.39 4.53
CA THR A 94 12.99 -6.25 4.45
C THR A 94 13.45 -5.61 3.14
N VAL A 95 12.60 -5.68 2.09
CA VAL A 95 12.85 -4.99 0.83
C VAL A 95 12.69 -3.48 1.02
N ALA A 96 13.64 -2.72 0.48
CA ALA A 96 13.50 -1.28 0.40
C ALA A 96 12.57 -0.92 -0.77
N LEU A 97 11.54 -0.14 -0.51
CA LEU A 97 10.68 0.39 -1.56
C LEU A 97 11.49 1.37 -2.43
N HIS A 98 11.39 1.23 -3.76
CA HIS A 98 12.03 2.16 -4.67
C HIS A 98 11.37 3.55 -4.58
N ALA A 99 12.16 4.63 -4.65
CA ALA A 99 11.65 6.00 -4.47
C ALA A 99 10.49 6.36 -5.43
N ASN A 100 10.57 5.90 -6.69
CA ASN A 100 9.52 6.16 -7.68
C ASN A 100 8.17 5.46 -7.36
N GLU A 101 8.16 4.46 -6.49
CA GLU A 101 6.94 3.77 -6.03
C GLU A 101 6.27 4.49 -4.86
N GLU A 102 7.02 5.29 -4.09
CA GLU A 102 6.56 5.88 -2.83
C GLU A 102 5.34 6.79 -3.05
N GLY A 103 5.35 7.63 -4.09
CA GLY A 103 4.23 8.50 -4.42
C GLY A 103 2.94 7.72 -4.68
N TYR A 104 2.99 6.64 -5.47
CA TYR A 104 1.82 5.80 -5.73
C TYR A 104 1.35 5.06 -4.47
N MET A 105 2.27 4.65 -3.61
CA MET A 105 1.92 4.02 -2.33
C MET A 105 1.12 4.99 -1.46
N LEU A 106 1.60 6.21 -1.32
CA LEU A 106 0.94 7.27 -0.55
C LEU A 106 -0.42 7.63 -1.14
N ALA A 107 -0.53 7.74 -2.46
CA ALA A 107 -1.79 8.00 -3.14
C ALA A 107 -2.84 6.88 -2.92
N ASN A 108 -2.41 5.61 -2.96
CA ASN A 108 -3.31 4.49 -2.70
C ASN A 108 -3.78 4.44 -1.24
N LEU A 109 -2.88 4.72 -0.29
CA LEU A 109 -3.27 4.88 1.11
C LEU A 109 -4.22 6.07 1.26
N TYR A 110 -3.92 7.22 0.67
CA TYR A 110 -4.82 8.38 0.68
C TYR A 110 -6.23 8.02 0.22
N GLY A 111 -6.37 7.35 -0.93
CA GLY A 111 -7.66 6.90 -1.44
C GLY A 111 -8.39 5.96 -0.48
N LEU A 112 -7.67 5.08 0.22
CA LEU A 112 -8.26 4.20 1.24
C LEU A 112 -8.82 4.97 2.45
N TRP A 113 -8.14 6.03 2.88
CA TRP A 113 -8.65 6.91 3.94
C TRP A 113 -9.84 7.74 3.48
N MET A 114 -9.83 8.22 2.24
CA MET A 114 -10.99 8.92 1.66
C MET A 114 -12.21 8.01 1.64
N ALA A 115 -12.06 6.76 1.18
CA ALA A 115 -13.13 5.77 1.19
C ALA A 115 -13.67 5.47 2.61
N ALA A 116 -12.84 5.61 3.65
CA ALA A 116 -13.28 5.47 5.04
C ALA A 116 -14.11 6.67 5.53
N ASN A 117 -13.81 7.86 5.01
CA ASN A 117 -14.42 9.14 5.44
C ASN A 117 -15.63 9.55 4.59
N GLU A 118 -15.78 9.04 3.37
CA GLU A 118 -16.96 9.26 2.50
C GLU A 118 -18.22 8.53 2.99
N GLY A 119 -18.10 7.69 4.03
CA GLY A 119 -19.20 6.98 4.66
C GLY A 119 -19.89 7.69 5.84
N VAL A 120 -19.66 9.01 6.04
CA VAL A 120 -20.26 9.83 7.12
C VAL A 120 -21.17 10.91 6.55
#